data_AF-A0A9E3SUN6-F1
#
_entry.id   AF-A0A9E3SUN6-F1
#
_cell.length_a   1.000
_cell.length_b   1.000
_cell.length_c   1.000
_cell.angle_alpha   90.00
_cell.angle_beta   90.00
_cell.angle_gamma   90.00
#
_symmetry.space_group_name_H-M   'P 1'
#
loop_
_entity.id
_entity.type
_entity.pdbx_description
1 polymer ?
#
loop_
_entity_poly.entity_id
_entity_poly.type
_entity_poly.pdbx_seq_one_letter_code
_entity_poly.pdbx_strand_id
1 'polypeptide(L)' 'MHPEHRHELLLDFLDRFVIAHGRGPTLVELSREFHVSETAIRRDLCVLRDSGCVTWLPHTPYTLRVV' A
#
# COMPACT_ATOMS: atom_id res chain seq x y z
N MET A 1 11.59 -2.44 13.18
CA MET A 1 10.75 -1.34 12.66
C MET A 1 9.49 -1.28 13.49
N HIS A 2 9.19 -0.15 14.14
CA HIS A 2 7.90 0.01 14.84
C HIS A 2 6.76 0.02 13.81
N PRO A 3 5.59 -0.57 14.12
CA PRO A 3 4.49 -0.71 13.16
C PRO A 3 3.98 0.63 12.60
N GLU A 4 4.01 1.68 13.41
CA GLU A 4 3.54 3.03 13.04
C GLU A 4 4.43 3.68 11.96
N HIS A 5 5.75 3.56 12.10
CA HIS A 5 6.71 4.01 11.09
C HIS A 5 6.58 3.27 9.75
N ARG A 6 6.12 2.02 9.78
CA ARG A 6 5.95 1.24 8.55
C ARG A 6 4.76 1.72 7.73
N HIS A 7 3.69 2.15 8.39
CA HIS A 7 2.49 2.68 7.72
C HIS A 7 2.75 4.01 7.02
N GLU A 8 3.52 4.89 7.64
CA GLU A 8 3.96 6.16 7.03
C GLU A 8 4.81 5.92 5.77
N LEU A 9 5.80 5.03 5.85
CA LEU A 9 6.64 4.65 4.70
C LEU A 9 5.83 3.99 3.59
N LEU A 10 4.83 3.18 3.95
CA LEU A 10 3.93 2.55 2.98
C LEU A 10 3.11 3.60 2.24
N LEU A 11 2.55 4.59 2.94
CA LEU A 11 1.80 5.69 2.30
C LEU A 11 2.67 6.54 1.37
N ASP A 12 3.86 6.94 1.82
CA ASP A 12 4.82 7.70 1.02
C ASP A 12 5.26 6.93 -0.24
N PHE A 13 5.50 5.61 -0.10
CA PHE A 13 5.77 4.76 -1.26
C PHE A 13 4.59 4.70 -2.22
N LEU A 14 3.37 4.48 -1.72
CA LEU A 14 2.16 4.39 -2.55
C LEU A 14 1.95 5.67 -3.37
N ASP A 15 2.11 6.84 -2.76
CA ASP A 15 1.96 8.13 -3.43
C ASP A 15 3.00 8.31 -4.54
N ARG A 16 4.28 8.11 -4.23
CA ARG A 16 5.37 8.19 -5.22
C ARG A 16 5.20 7.19 -6.36
N PHE A 17 4.77 5.97 -6.06
CA PHE A 17 4.58 4.93 -7.07
C PHE A 17 3.45 5.30 -8.05
N VAL A 18 2.33 5.83 -7.55
CA VAL A 18 1.22 6.29 -8.39
C VAL A 18 1.65 7.44 -9.30
N ILE A 19 2.42 8.41 -8.77
CA ILE A 19 2.97 9.52 -9.57
C ILE A 19 3.89 9.00 -10.67
N ALA A 20 4.77 8.04 -10.37
CA ALA A 20 5.75 7.52 -11.31
C ALA A 20 5.16 6.60 -12.39
N HIS A 21 4.17 5.77 -12.03
CA HIS A 21 3.67 4.70 -12.89
C HIS A 21 2.24 4.89 -13.40
N GLY A 22 1.49 5.88 -12.88
CA GLY A 22 0.09 6.10 -13.22
C GLY A 22 -0.86 5.00 -12.74
N ARG A 23 -0.41 4.10 -11.86
CA ARG A 23 -1.18 3.02 -11.25
C ARG A 23 -0.72 2.74 -9.83
N GLY A 24 -1.57 2.10 -9.03
CA GLY A 24 -1.16 1.56 -7.73
C GLY A 24 -0.21 0.35 -7.89
N PRO A 25 0.68 0.10 -6.90
CA PRO A 25 1.52 -1.08 -6.88
C PRO A 25 0.71 -2.32 -6.52
N THR A 26 1.14 -3.47 -7.03
CA THR A 26 0.62 -4.79 -6.68
C THR A 26 1.15 -5.25 -5.31
N LEU A 27 0.49 -6.24 -4.71
CA LEU A 27 0.99 -6.85 -3.45
C LEU A 27 2.40 -7.44 -3.59
N VAL A 28 2.73 -7.98 -4.76
CA VAL A 28 4.06 -8.55 -5.04
C VAL A 28 5.13 -7.45 -5.07
N GLU A 29 4.84 -6.30 -5.69
CA GLU A 29 5.74 -5.15 -5.72
C GLU A 29 5.97 -4.60 -4.32
N LEU A 30 4.91 -4.44 -3.53
CA LEU A 30 4.99 -4.01 -2.12
C LEU A 30 5.75 -5.03 -1.25
N SER A 31 5.48 -6.32 -1.42
CA SER A 31 6.15 -7.40 -0.70
C SER A 31 7.67 -7.38 -0.95
N ARG A 32 8.07 -7.17 -2.21
CA ARG A 32 9.48 -7.06 -2.60
C ARG A 32 10.15 -5.81 -2.05
N GLU A 33 9.49 -4.66 -2.16
CA GLU A 33 10.03 -3.38 -1.68
C GLU A 33 10.23 -3.37 -0.16
N PHE A 34 9.23 -3.83 0.59
CA PHE A 34 9.24 -3.77 2.05
C PHE A 34 9.85 -5.01 2.70
N HIS A 35 10.29 -6.00 1.92
CA HIS A 35 10.84 -7.27 2.38
C HIS A 35 9.95 -7.99 3.41
N VAL A 36 8.64 -7.98 3.18
CA VAL A 36 7.65 -8.65 4.04
C VAL A 36 6.66 -9.44 3.20
N SER A 37 6.03 -10.47 3.80
CA SER A 37 5.06 -11.28 3.06
C SER A 37 3.88 -10.46 2.53
N GLU A 38 3.30 -10.90 1.41
CA GLU A 38 2.08 -10.31 0.86
C GLU A 38 0.92 -10.31 1.86
N THR A 39 0.86 -11.31 2.74
CA THR A 39 -0.12 -11.38 3.84
C THR A 39 0.08 -10.25 4.85
N ALA A 40 1.34 -9.92 5.18
CA ALA A 40 1.65 -8.80 6.07
C ALA A 40 1.29 -7.46 5.42
N ILE A 41 1.68 -7.24 4.15
CA ILE A 41 1.28 -6.06 3.38
C ILE A 41 -0.24 -5.93 3.34
N ARG A 42 -0.95 -7.02 3.04
CA ARG A 42 -2.42 -7.01 2.99
C ARG A 42 -3.02 -6.57 4.32
N ARG A 43 -2.47 -7.04 5.45
CA ARG A 43 -2.91 -6.62 6.79
C ARG A 43 -2.68 -5.13 7.01
N ASP A 44 -1.49 -4.62 6.64
CA ASP A 44 -1.17 -3.20 6.77
C ASP A 44 -2.09 -2.31 5.92
N LEU A 45 -2.37 -2.73 4.68
CA LEU A 45 -3.30 -2.03 3.79
C LEU A 45 -4.74 -2.05 4.30
N CYS A 46 -5.19 -3.13 4.95
CA CYS A 46 -6.49 -3.15 5.62
C CYS A 46 -6.54 -2.12 6.75
N VAL A 47 -5.50 -2.04 7.59
CA VAL A 47 -5.42 -1.03 8.66
C VAL A 47 -5.48 0.38 8.08
N LEU A 48 -4.66 0.67 7.06
CA LEU A 48 -4.65 1.97 6.39
C LEU A 48 -5.98 2.32 5.71
N ARG A 49 -6.71 1.32 5.22
CA ARG A 49 -8.05 1.53 4.67
C ARG A 49 -9.04 1.86 5.77
N ASP A 50 -9.02 1.09 6.85
CA ASP A 50 -9.95 1.27 7.96
C ASP A 50 -9.72 2.61 8.67
N SER A 51 -8.51 3.18 8.59
CA SER A 51 -8.18 4.55 9.02
C SER A 51 -8.47 5.64 7.96
N GLY A 52 -8.94 5.26 6.76
CA GLY A 52 -9.27 6.21 5.69
C GLY A 52 -8.09 6.76 4.90
N CYS A 53 -6.87 6.23 5.08
CA CYS A 53 -5.66 6.71 4.38
C CYS A 53 -5.53 6.15 2.95
N VAL A 54 -6.09 4.96 2.69
CA VAL A 54 -6.10 4.35 1.35
C VAL A 54 -7.48 3.82 1.00
N THR A 55 -7.77 3.76 -0.30
CA THR A 55 -8.98 3.12 -0.82
C THR A 55 -8.62 2.11 -1.91
N TRP A 56 -9.44 1.06 -2.02
CA TRP A 56 -9.34 0.10 -3.10
C TRP A 56 -10.03 0.65 -4.33
N LEU A 57 -9.36 0.66 -5.48
CA LEU A 57 -10.02 1.03 -6.73
C LEU A 57 -10.99 -0.08 -7.15
N PRO A 58 -12.24 0.27 -7.50
CA PRO A 58 -13.20 -0.70 -7.99
C PRO A 58 -12.74 -1.29 -9.32
N HIS A 59 -13.05 -2.57 -9.55
CA HIS A 59 -12.78 -3.33 -10.79
C HIS A 59 -11.30 -3.55 -11.16
N THR A 60 -10.35 -3.19 -10.28
CA THR A 60 -8.94 -3.56 -10.42
C THR A 60 -8.45 -4.20 -9.12
N PRO A 61 -8.34 -5.54 -9.05
CA PRO A 61 -7.87 -6.19 -7.84
C PRO A 61 -6.48 -5.64 -7.48
N TYR A 62 -6.31 -5.24 -6.22
CA TYR A 62 -5.05 -4.79 -5.63
C TYR A 62 -4.52 -3.42 -6.07
N THR A 63 -5.32 -2.60 -6.76
CA THR A 63 -4.90 -1.22 -7.06
C THR A 63 -5.35 -0.30 -5.94
N LEU A 64 -4.38 0.34 -5.29
CA LEU A 64 -4.58 1.24 -4.17
C LEU A 64 -4.51 2.69 -4.65
N ARG A 65 -5.31 3.55 -4.02
CA ARG A 65 -5.20 5.00 -4.10
C ARG A 65 -5.06 5.58 -2.70
N VAL A 66 -4.11 6.48 -2.50
CA VAL A 66 -4.02 7.32 -1.29
C VAL A 66 -5.13 8.36 -1.34
N VAL A 67 -5.84 8.54 -0.23
CA VAL A 67 -7.02 9.44 -0.11
C VAL A 67 -6.59 10.85 0.29
#